data_AF-A0A4Q4D4A8-F1
#
_entry.id   AF-A0A4Q4D4A8-F1
#
_cell.length_a   1.000
_cell.length_b   1.000
_cell.length_c   1.000
_cell.angle_alpha   90.00
_cell.angle_beta   90.00
_cell.angle_gamma   90.00
#
_symmetry.space_group_name_H-M   'P 1'
#
loop_
_entity.id
_entity.type
_entity.pdbx_description
1 polymer ?
#
loop_
_entity_poly.entity_id
_entity_poly.type
_entity_poly.pdbx_seq_one_letter_code
_entity_poly.pdbx_strand_id
1 'polypeptide(L)' 'MGIEIAGITKKFGDFVALEDIDLSIPSGQLTALLGPSGGGKSTLLRI' A
#
# COMPACT_ATOMS: atom_id res chain seq x y z
N MET A 1 -7.60 4.75 16.88
CA MET A 1 -6.34 4.08 16.50
C MET A 1 -6.55 3.42 15.16
N GLY A 2 -6.14 4.07 14.07
CA GLY A 2 -6.16 3.49 12.72
C GLY A 2 -4.78 3.03 12.29
N ILE A 3 -4.66 2.53 11.07
CA ILE A 3 -3.37 2.34 10.40
C ILE A 3 -3.13 3.59 9.54
N GLU A 4 -1.97 4.21 9.68
CA GLU A 4 -1.56 5.39 8.91
C GLU A 4 -0.18 5.12 8.33
N ILE A 5 -0.04 5.30 7.01
CA ILE A 5 1.24 5.32 6.32
C ILE A 5 1.27 6.52 5.38
N ALA A 6 2.45 7.14 5.26
CA ALA A 6 2.66 8.30 4.43
C ALA A 6 3.99 8.20 3.67
N GLY A 7 4.00 8.63 2.41
CA GLY A 7 5.18 8.70 1.55
C GLY A 7 5.84 7.35 1.27
N ILE A 8 5.08 6.25 1.29
CA ILE A 8 5.67 4.92 1.14
C ILE A 8 6.10 4.68 -0.30
N THR A 9 7.41 4.45 -0.46
CA THR A 9 8.01 4.01 -1.72
C THR A 9 8.69 2.67 -1.53
N LYS A 10 8.41 1.71 -2.40
CA LYS A 10 9.03 0.38 -2.40
C LYS A 10 9.54 0.02 -3.78
N LYS A 11 10.82 -0.30 -3.85
CA LYS A 11 11.52 -0.73 -5.07
C LYS A 11 12.05 -2.15 -4.95
N PHE A 12 12.12 -2.84 -6.08
CA PHE A 12 12.76 -4.14 -6.26
C PHE A 12 13.76 -4.01 -7.42
N GLY A 13 15.02 -3.75 -7.10
CA GLY A 13 16.00 -3.31 -8.10
C GLY A 13 15.53 -2.02 -8.78
N ASP A 14 15.48 -2.02 -10.11
CA ASP A 14 15.04 -0.87 -10.90
C ASP A 14 13.51 -0.75 -11.01
N PHE A 15 12.76 -1.76 -10.55
CA PHE A 15 11.30 -1.74 -10.60
C PHE A 15 10.71 -1.02 -9.38
N VAL A 16 9.94 0.03 -9.62
CA VAL A 16 9.19 0.75 -8.58
C VAL A 16 7.82 0.11 -8.41
N ALA A 17 7.62 -0.61 -7.31
CA ALA A 17 6.37 -1.31 -7.02
C ALA A 17 5.34 -0.43 -6.29
N LEU A 18 5.82 0.54 -5.52
CA LEU A 18 5.02 1.58 -4.87
C LEU A 18 5.82 2.88 -4.95
N GLU A 19 5.15 3.98 -5.26
CA GLU A 19 5.74 5.31 -5.38
C GLU A 19 4.85 6.30 -4.63
N ASP A 20 5.40 6.91 -3.60
CA ASP A 20 4.76 7.98 -2.80
C ASP A 20 3.32 7.68 -2.37
N ILE A 21 3.10 6.52 -1.74
CA ILE A 21 1.77 6.07 -1.33
C ILE A 21 1.45 6.55 0.09
N ASP A 22 0.32 7.25 0.19
CA ASP A 22 -0.35 7.59 1.44
C ASP A 22 -1.59 6.71 1.63
N LEU A 23 -1.81 6.21 2.85
CA LEU A 23 -2.99 5.41 3.18
C LEU A 23 -3.37 5.57 4.66
N SER A 24 -4.65 5.86 4.86
CA SER A 24 -5.31 5.88 6.16
C SER A 24 -6.38 4.78 6.18
N ILE A 25 -6.33 3.89 7.17
CA ILE A 25 -7.35 2.88 7.41
C ILE A 25 -7.99 3.11 8.80
N PRO A 26 -9.29 3.42 8.85
CA PRO A 26 -10.01 3.57 10.10
C PRO A 26 -10.08 2.28 10.94
N SER A 27 -10.06 2.43 12.26
CA SER A 27 -10.25 1.31 13.19
C SER A 27 -11.63 0.66 13.02
N GLY A 28 -11.69 -0.66 13.18
CA GLY A 28 -12.97 -1.38 13.24
C GLY A 28 -13.69 -1.50 11.89
N GLN A 29 -13.00 -1.20 10.78
CA GLN A 29 -13.53 -1.33 9.44
C GLN A 29 -12.88 -2.50 8.71
N LEU A 30 -13.67 -3.21 7.90
CA LEU A 30 -13.15 -4.15 6.92
C LEU A 30 -12.80 -3.37 5.65
N THR A 31 -11.52 -3.29 5.33
CA THR A 31 -11.01 -2.57 4.15
C THR A 31 -10.46 -3.57 3.13
N ALA A 32 -10.85 -3.41 1.86
CA ALA A 32 -10.35 -4.22 0.75
C ALA A 32 -9.52 -3.36 -0.21
N LEU A 33 -8.37 -3.87 -0.63
CA LEU A 33 -7.51 -3.23 -1.62
C LEU A 33 -7.71 -3.88 -2.99
N LEU A 34 -8.26 -3.12 -3.94
CA LEU A 34 -8.64 -3.60 -5.28
C LEU A 34 -7.74 -2.98 -6.36
N GLY A 35 -7.64 -3.66 -7.50
CA GLY A 35 -6.86 -3.17 -8.65
C GLY A 35 -6.25 -4.30 -9.51
N PRO A 36 -5.75 -3.97 -10.71
CA PRO A 36 -5.26 -4.94 -11.68
C PRO A 36 -4.06 -5.75 -11.15
N SER A 37 -3.79 -6.91 -11.77
CA SER A 37 -2.57 -7.68 -11.46
C SER A 37 -1.32 -6.82 -11.69
N GLY A 38 -0.34 -6.94 -10.79
CA GLY A 38 0.88 -6.12 -10.81
C GLY A 38 0.75 -4.71 -10.23
N GLY A 39 -0.45 -4.24 -9.86
CA GLY A 39 -0.66 -2.88 -9.31
C GLY A 39 -0.19 -2.64 -7.87
N GLY A 40 0.85 -3.32 -7.37
CA GLY A 40 1.45 -3.04 -6.06
C GLY A 40 0.69 -3.52 -4.81
N LYS A 41 -0.55 -4.02 -4.94
CA LYS A 41 -1.42 -4.42 -3.81
C LYS A 41 -0.76 -5.34 -2.77
N SER A 42 -0.22 -6.47 -3.22
CA SER A 42 0.46 -7.42 -2.32
C SER A 42 1.82 -6.93 -1.84
N THR A 43 2.37 -5.90 -2.47
CA THR A 43 3.56 -5.19 -1.96
C THR A 43 3.12 -4.28 -0.81
N LEU A 44 2.05 -3.50 -0.99
CA LEU A 44 1.52 -2.58 0.03
C LEU A 44 1.09 -3.32 1.30
N LEU A 45 0.42 -4.47 1.18
CA LEU A 45 -0.01 -5.29 2.33
C LEU A 45 1.12 -6.01 3.08
N ARG A 46 2.36 -5.97 2.58
CA ARG A 46 3.53 -6.63 3.20
C ARG A 46 4.50 -5.66 3.86
N ILE A 47 4.20 -4.38 3.80
CA ILE A 47 4.93 -3.33 4.52
C ILE A 47 4.43 -3.31 5.95
#